data_AF-A0A6N7ME91-F1
#
_entry.id   AF-A0A6N7ME91-F1
#
_cell.length_a   1.000
_cell.length_b   1.000
_cell.length_c   1.000
_cell.angle_alpha   90.00
_cell.angle_beta   90.00
_cell.angle_gamma   90.00
#
_symmetry.space_group_name_H-M   'P 1'
#
loop_
_entity.id
_entity.type
_entity.pdbx_description
1 polymer ?
#
loop_
_entity_poly.entity_id
_entity_poly.type
_entity_poly.pdbx_seq_one_letter_code
_entity_poly.pdbx_strand_id
1 'polypeptide(L)'
;MLRKPDAYRRYHSAHQRFEKERLMDFFEKELPGSFGPNMREIITDEILKIFYENNRDIKSIKPGQVLWNAVHKDTRPDSKKRRFVPVVLTLTCKEDVELLENGTKMSLIRQRVISRIMNEALEQGALLSTRDISLLLSSHHTCISQQRIRHEKQNNTILPHTGSLQDMGTCLTHKYQIVYKYVVEKKDPMKIACETCHTQRAVDNYLKDFMRVKTLYFDGKDINYINVVTQIAHHVIKQYINIINQYVKERKIS
;
A
#
# COMPACT_ATOMS: atom_id res chain seq x y z
N MET A 1 5.33 -57.61 12.71
CA MET A 1 5.98 -56.27 12.68
C MET A 1 7.49 -56.48 12.61
N LEU A 2 8.17 -55.94 11.60
CA LEU A 2 9.64 -55.98 11.52
C LEU A 2 10.24 -55.18 12.69
N ARG A 3 11.23 -55.76 13.39
CA ARG A 3 11.93 -55.09 14.49
C ARG A 3 12.68 -53.88 13.93
N LYS A 4 12.36 -52.68 14.39
CA LYS A 4 13.06 -51.46 13.98
C LYS A 4 14.55 -51.55 14.34
N PRO A 5 15.47 -51.04 13.49
CA PRO A 5 16.90 -51.03 13.77
C PRO A 5 17.25 -50.41 15.12
N ASP A 6 18.35 -50.84 15.74
CA ASP A 6 18.78 -50.32 17.05
C ASP A 6 19.06 -48.81 17.02
N ALA A 7 19.64 -48.33 15.92
CA ALA A 7 19.88 -46.90 15.68
C ALA A 7 18.58 -46.07 15.76
N TYR A 8 17.48 -46.58 15.19
CA TYR A 8 16.20 -45.87 15.25
C TYR A 8 15.71 -45.70 16.70
N ARG A 9 15.79 -46.75 17.52
CA ARG A 9 15.34 -46.69 18.92
C ARG A 9 16.17 -45.73 19.77
N ARG A 10 17.47 -45.61 19.48
CA ARG A 10 18.37 -44.70 20.21
C ARG A 10 18.19 -43.24 19.83
N TYR A 11 17.95 -42.93 18.55
CA TYR A 11 18.07 -41.56 18.04
C TYR A 11 16.75 -40.93 17.57
N HIS A 12 15.68 -41.70 17.35
CA HIS A 12 14.45 -41.13 16.78
C HIS A 12 13.79 -40.06 17.65
N SER A 13 13.84 -40.19 18.98
CA SER A 13 13.30 -39.15 19.88
C SER A 13 14.09 -37.83 19.84
N ALA A 14 15.32 -37.83 19.31
CA ALA A 14 16.11 -36.61 19.19
C ALA A 14 15.47 -35.59 18.24
N HIS A 15 14.60 -36.03 17.32
CA HIS A 15 13.81 -35.14 16.47
C HIS A 15 12.95 -34.15 17.26
N GLN A 16 12.47 -34.53 18.45
CA GLN A 16 11.65 -33.66 19.32
C GLN A 16 12.39 -32.41 19.84
N ARG A 17 13.69 -32.28 19.57
CA ARG A 17 14.48 -31.09 19.93
C ARG A 17 14.32 -29.95 18.91
N PHE A 18 13.88 -30.24 17.69
CA PHE A 18 13.78 -29.25 16.62
C PHE A 18 12.40 -28.56 16.60
N GLU A 19 12.35 -27.36 16.05
CA GLU A 19 11.22 -26.43 16.17
C GLU A 19 9.91 -26.99 15.58
N LYS A 20 9.99 -27.65 14.42
CA LYS A 20 8.84 -28.27 13.75
C LYS A 20 8.22 -29.36 14.63
N GLU A 21 9.03 -30.31 15.08
CA GLU A 21 8.57 -31.41 15.92
C GLU A 21 8.04 -30.93 17.27
N ARG A 22 8.63 -29.88 17.86
CA ARG A 22 8.10 -29.27 19.09
C ARG A 22 6.71 -28.66 18.90
N LEU A 23 6.45 -28.01 17.76
CA LEU A 23 5.13 -27.46 17.43
C LEU A 23 4.12 -28.58 17.14
N MET A 24 4.51 -29.63 16.43
CA MET A 24 3.66 -30.80 16.21
C MET A 24 3.27 -31.48 17.53
N ASP A 25 4.22 -31.65 18.45
CA ASP A 25 3.98 -32.18 19.79
C ASP A 25 3.08 -31.25 20.63
N PHE A 26 3.22 -29.92 20.49
CA PHE A 26 2.33 -28.96 21.13
C PHE A 26 0.88 -29.16 20.68
N PHE A 27 0.64 -29.27 19.38
CA PHE A 27 -0.72 -29.52 18.85
C PHE A 27 -1.30 -30.84 19.33
N GLU A 28 -0.48 -31.88 19.43
CA GLU A 28 -0.92 -33.17 19.96
C GLU A 28 -1.36 -33.10 21.42
N LYS A 29 -0.59 -32.38 22.25
CA LYS A 29 -0.80 -32.33 23.70
C LYS A 29 -1.89 -31.33 24.11
N GLU A 30 -1.85 -30.13 23.55
CA GLU A 30 -2.72 -29.03 23.97
C GLU A 30 -4.06 -29.02 23.22
N LEU A 31 -4.10 -29.56 21.99
CA LEU A 31 -5.31 -29.64 21.16
C LEU A 31 -5.60 -31.09 20.72
N PRO A 32 -5.69 -32.04 21.68
CA PRO A 32 -5.87 -33.45 21.36
C PRO A 32 -7.18 -33.68 20.60
N GLY A 33 -7.12 -34.54 19.58
CA GLY A 33 -8.27 -34.89 18.74
C GLY A 33 -8.76 -33.79 17.77
N SER A 34 -8.27 -32.55 17.88
CA SER A 34 -8.68 -31.44 17.01
C SER A 34 -8.06 -31.52 15.61
N PHE A 35 -6.81 -31.97 15.53
CA PHE A 35 -6.07 -32.09 14.27
C PHE A 35 -5.39 -33.46 14.18
N GLY A 36 -5.59 -34.15 13.05
CA GLY A 36 -4.81 -35.34 12.68
C GLY A 36 -3.36 -34.98 12.31
N PRO A 37 -2.46 -35.97 12.22
CA PRO A 37 -1.02 -35.75 12.03
C PRO A 37 -0.69 -34.90 10.80
N ASN A 38 -1.34 -35.17 9.65
CA ASN A 38 -1.12 -34.40 8.42
C ASN A 38 -1.55 -32.94 8.57
N MET A 39 -2.66 -32.66 9.26
CA MET A 39 -3.12 -31.30 9.50
C MET A 39 -2.19 -30.53 10.44
N ARG A 40 -1.67 -31.20 11.49
CA ARG A 40 -0.67 -30.58 12.38
C ARG A 40 0.59 -30.20 11.63
N GLU A 41 1.05 -31.04 10.72
CA GLU A 41 2.21 -30.75 9.89
C GLU A 41 1.99 -29.51 9.01
N ILE A 42 0.87 -29.45 8.27
CA ILE A 42 0.53 -28.30 7.43
C ILE A 42 0.45 -27.00 8.24
N ILE A 43 -0.23 -27.03 9.39
CA ILE A 43 -0.38 -25.86 10.27
C ILE A 43 1.00 -25.45 10.83
N THR A 44 1.83 -26.41 11.22
CA THR A 44 3.17 -26.16 11.74
C THR A 44 4.05 -25.49 10.70
N ASP A 45 4.04 -25.98 9.47
CA ASP A 45 4.83 -25.41 8.38
C ASP A 45 4.39 -23.97 8.06
N GLU A 46 3.08 -23.69 8.06
CA GLU A 46 2.57 -22.32 7.89
C GLU A 46 2.92 -21.39 9.06
N ILE A 47 2.89 -21.89 10.31
CA ILE A 47 3.32 -21.10 11.48
C ILE A 47 4.80 -20.77 11.40
N LEU A 48 5.65 -21.76 11.10
CA LEU A 48 7.09 -21.55 10.95
C LEU A 48 7.39 -20.57 9.82
N LYS A 49 6.67 -20.67 8.71
CA LYS A 49 6.77 -19.71 7.61
C LYS A 49 6.44 -18.28 8.07
N ILE A 50 5.30 -18.07 8.73
CA ILE A 50 4.94 -16.74 9.29
C ILE A 50 6.01 -16.29 10.27
N PHE A 51 6.48 -17.18 11.15
CA PHE A 51 7.50 -16.87 12.14
C PHE A 51 8.79 -16.39 11.46
N TYR A 52 9.35 -17.12 10.50
CA TYR A 52 10.60 -16.72 9.84
C TYR A 52 10.44 -15.51 8.92
N GLU A 53 9.28 -15.31 8.30
CA GLU A 53 8.97 -14.08 7.55
C GLU A 53 9.00 -12.84 8.49
N ASN A 54 8.55 -13.01 9.74
CA ASN A 54 8.46 -11.95 10.75
C ASN A 54 9.66 -11.87 11.69
N ASN A 55 10.60 -12.80 11.60
CA ASN A 55 11.81 -12.83 12.41
C ASN A 55 13.02 -12.67 11.49
N ARG A 56 13.56 -11.45 11.48
CA ARG A 56 14.78 -11.11 10.78
C ARG A 56 15.96 -11.22 11.75
N ASP A 57 17.11 -11.71 11.29
CA ASP A 57 18.35 -11.68 12.08
C ASP A 57 18.62 -10.22 12.52
N ILE A 58 19.01 -10.02 13.77
CA ILE A 58 19.42 -8.72 14.35
C ILE A 58 20.41 -8.00 13.43
N LYS A 59 21.27 -8.74 12.73
CA LYS A 59 22.26 -8.18 11.79
C LYS A 59 21.68 -7.61 10.50
N SER A 60 20.41 -7.92 10.18
CA SER A 60 19.77 -7.51 8.93
C SER A 60 19.03 -6.18 9.02
N ILE A 61 18.69 -5.70 10.23
CA ILE A 61 18.03 -4.41 10.46
C ILE A 61 19.08 -3.40 10.93
N LYS A 62 19.26 -2.29 10.20
CA LYS A 62 20.23 -1.25 10.57
C LYS A 62 19.64 -0.28 11.60
N PRO A 63 20.50 0.45 12.37
CA PRO A 63 20.03 1.53 13.23
C PRO A 63 19.13 2.52 12.48
N GLY A 64 18.01 2.91 13.10
CA GLY A 64 17.02 3.81 12.48
C GLY A 64 16.00 3.10 11.57
N GLN A 65 16.10 1.78 11.40
CA GLN A 65 15.11 0.98 10.65
C GLN A 65 14.17 0.19 11.58
N VAL A 66 13.01 -0.19 11.04
CA VAL A 66 12.00 -1.02 11.71
C VAL A 66 11.45 -2.09 10.78
N LEU A 67 11.14 -3.26 11.31
CA LEU A 67 10.37 -4.30 10.62
C LEU A 67 8.87 -4.05 10.84
N TRP A 68 8.10 -3.93 9.77
CA TRP A 68 6.68 -3.63 9.82
C TRP A 68 5.88 -4.52 8.87
N ASN A 69 4.72 -5.00 9.29
CA ASN A 69 3.80 -5.76 8.44
C ASN A 69 2.87 -4.82 7.68
N ALA A 70 3.20 -4.54 6.42
CA ALA A 70 2.41 -3.68 5.54
C ALA A 70 1.45 -4.50 4.66
N VAL A 71 0.38 -3.87 4.17
CA VAL A 71 -0.59 -4.56 3.30
C VAL A 71 0.05 -4.80 1.93
N HIS A 72 -0.04 -6.03 1.42
CA HIS A 72 0.46 -6.39 0.09
C HIS A 72 -0.19 -5.50 -0.99
N LYS A 73 0.62 -4.99 -1.95
CA LYS A 73 0.17 -4.01 -2.95
C LYS A 73 -1.02 -4.47 -3.80
N ASP A 74 -1.12 -5.78 -4.04
CA ASP A 74 -2.22 -6.40 -4.80
C ASP A 74 -3.44 -6.82 -3.95
N THR A 75 -3.48 -6.46 -2.66
CA THR A 75 -4.62 -6.76 -1.79
C THR A 75 -5.18 -5.50 -1.15
N ARG A 76 -6.51 -5.33 -1.18
CA ARG A 76 -7.15 -4.18 -0.55
C ARG A 76 -7.06 -4.27 0.99
N PRO A 77 -6.79 -3.16 1.71
CA PRO A 77 -6.75 -3.09 3.16
C PRO A 77 -8.05 -3.54 3.85
N ASP A 78 -9.20 -3.31 3.20
CA ASP A 78 -10.53 -3.69 3.70
C ASP A 78 -10.95 -5.12 3.34
N SER A 79 -10.12 -5.84 2.56
CA SER A 79 -10.41 -7.21 2.18
C SER A 79 -10.32 -8.16 3.37
N LYS A 80 -11.29 -9.10 3.46
CA LYS A 80 -11.21 -10.25 4.37
C LYS A 80 -10.01 -11.17 4.06
N LYS A 81 -9.53 -11.15 2.82
CA LYS A 81 -8.37 -11.92 2.33
C LYS A 81 -7.12 -11.03 2.17
N ARG A 82 -7.00 -9.96 2.95
CA ARG A 82 -5.82 -9.09 2.92
C ARG A 82 -4.57 -9.89 3.28
N ARG A 83 -3.49 -9.64 2.57
CA ARG A 83 -2.18 -10.24 2.87
C ARG A 83 -1.27 -9.19 3.45
N PHE A 84 -0.48 -9.57 4.43
CA PHE A 84 0.58 -8.73 4.97
C PHE A 84 1.92 -9.21 4.44
N VAL A 85 2.83 -8.27 4.25
CA VAL A 85 4.22 -8.52 3.88
C VAL A 85 5.11 -7.81 4.90
N PRO A 86 6.08 -8.51 5.50
CA PRO A 86 7.06 -7.89 6.38
C PRO A 86 8.03 -7.05 5.55
N VAL A 87 8.08 -5.75 5.83
CA VAL A 87 8.93 -4.77 5.15
C VAL A 87 9.86 -4.07 6.14
N VAL A 88 11.08 -3.77 5.70
CA VAL A 88 12.05 -2.97 6.47
C VAL A 88 11.93 -1.51 6.04
N LEU A 89 11.68 -0.61 7.00
CA LEU A 89 11.45 0.81 6.76
C LEU A 89 12.46 1.67 7.51
N THR A 90 13.02 2.68 6.85
CA THR A 90 14.03 3.58 7.42
C THR A 90 13.36 4.84 8.00
N LEU A 91 13.07 4.82 9.31
CA LEU A 91 12.45 5.94 10.01
C LEU A 91 13.42 7.11 10.24
N THR A 92 14.71 6.84 10.34
CA THR A 92 15.76 7.85 10.51
C THR A 92 17.05 7.36 9.88
N CYS A 93 17.75 8.25 9.17
CA CYS A 93 19.08 8.00 8.62
C CYS A 93 20.05 9.14 8.95
N LYS A 94 21.33 8.97 8.63
CA LYS A 94 22.37 9.99 8.93
C LYS A 94 22.06 11.32 8.26
N GLU A 95 21.58 11.27 7.03
CA GLU A 95 21.23 12.45 6.24
C GLU A 95 20.09 13.25 6.88
N ASP A 96 19.15 12.59 7.60
CA ASP A 96 18.10 13.31 8.34
C ASP A 96 18.70 14.12 9.50
N VAL A 97 19.71 13.57 10.17
CA VAL A 97 20.43 14.24 11.28
C VAL A 97 21.23 15.42 10.73
N GLU A 98 22.02 15.21 9.68
CA GLU A 98 22.80 16.27 9.02
C GLU A 98 21.91 17.43 8.55
N LEU A 99 20.71 17.14 8.02
CA LEU A 99 19.76 18.19 7.63
C LEU A 99 19.23 18.96 8.85
N LEU A 100 18.95 18.28 9.97
CA LEU A 100 18.51 18.92 11.20
C LEU A 100 19.61 19.80 11.81
N GLU A 101 20.86 19.34 11.81
CA GLU A 101 22.03 20.11 12.24
C GLU A 101 22.17 21.40 11.44
N ASN A 102 21.88 21.34 10.14
CA ASN A 102 21.87 22.49 9.23
C ASN A 102 20.59 23.35 9.34
N GLY A 103 19.76 23.17 10.37
CA GLY A 103 18.58 24.00 10.65
C GLY A 103 17.34 23.67 9.82
N THR A 104 17.32 22.53 9.13
CA THR A 104 16.12 22.09 8.40
C THR A 104 14.95 21.87 9.35
N LYS A 105 13.78 22.42 9.00
CA LYS A 105 12.57 22.25 9.83
C LYS A 105 12.16 20.78 9.91
N MET A 106 11.81 20.33 11.12
CA MET A 106 11.31 18.97 11.38
C MET A 106 10.13 18.56 10.49
N SER A 107 9.28 19.50 10.06
CA SER A 107 8.20 19.23 9.11
C SER A 107 8.70 18.74 7.75
N LEU A 108 9.84 19.28 7.26
CA LEU A 108 10.43 18.87 5.99
C LEU A 108 11.12 17.51 6.12
N ILE A 109 11.79 17.25 7.24
CA ILE A 109 12.33 15.91 7.55
C ILE A 109 11.20 14.89 7.58
N ARG A 110 10.09 15.18 8.25
CA ARG A 110 8.91 14.30 8.26
C ARG A 110 8.39 14.00 6.86
N GLN A 111 8.34 14.99 5.97
CA GLN A 111 7.94 14.76 4.57
C GLN A 111 8.90 13.82 3.84
N ARG A 112 10.21 13.97 4.05
CA ARG A 112 11.24 13.07 3.49
C ARG A 112 11.10 11.65 4.04
N VAL A 113 10.92 11.50 5.36
CA VAL A 113 10.70 10.20 6.01
C VAL A 113 9.45 9.52 5.43
N ILE A 114 8.32 10.23 5.35
CA ILE A 114 7.06 9.71 4.76
C ILE A 114 7.30 9.23 3.32
N SER A 115 7.94 10.04 2.49
CA SER A 115 8.26 9.68 1.11
C SER A 115 9.14 8.43 1.03
N ARG A 116 10.22 8.39 1.84
CA ARG A 116 11.16 7.27 1.90
C ARG A 116 10.48 5.95 2.26
N ILE A 117 9.78 5.89 3.38
CA ILE A 117 9.16 4.64 3.85
C ILE A 117 8.05 4.14 2.93
N MET A 118 7.35 5.04 2.24
CA MET A 118 6.33 4.66 1.26
C MET A 118 6.96 4.00 0.03
N ASN A 119 8.07 4.54 -0.47
CA ASN A 119 8.81 3.96 -1.59
C ASN A 119 9.47 2.62 -1.19
N GLU A 120 10.13 2.56 -0.03
CA GLU A 120 10.73 1.32 0.50
C GLU A 120 9.69 0.20 0.66
N ALA A 121 8.47 0.53 1.12
CA ALA A 121 7.38 -0.43 1.21
C ALA A 121 6.96 -0.95 -0.18
N LEU A 122 6.83 -0.06 -1.16
CA LEU A 122 6.46 -0.44 -2.53
C LEU A 122 7.52 -1.35 -3.16
N GLU A 123 8.80 -1.03 -3.01
CA GLU A 123 9.93 -1.84 -3.48
C GLU A 123 9.89 -3.26 -2.91
N GLN A 124 9.40 -3.41 -1.68
CA GLN A 124 9.20 -4.69 -1.00
C GLN A 124 7.82 -5.32 -1.24
N GLY A 125 7.03 -4.79 -2.18
CA GLY A 125 5.74 -5.37 -2.59
C GLY A 125 4.55 -5.01 -1.70
N ALA A 126 4.67 -3.99 -0.84
CA ALA A 126 3.63 -3.58 0.09
C ALA A 126 3.26 -2.10 -0.06
N LEU A 127 2.17 -1.69 0.59
CA LEU A 127 1.73 -0.30 0.66
C LEU A 127 1.45 0.10 2.10
N LEU A 128 1.89 1.31 2.44
CA LEU A 128 1.58 1.93 3.72
C LEU A 128 0.29 2.76 3.59
N SER A 129 -0.64 2.50 4.49
CA SER A 129 -1.77 3.39 4.73
C SER A 129 -1.34 4.58 5.59
N THR A 130 -2.16 5.63 5.60
CA THR A 130 -1.93 6.76 6.51
C THR A 130 -1.97 6.32 7.99
N ARG A 131 -2.73 5.26 8.31
CA ARG A 131 -2.78 4.67 9.66
C ARG A 131 -1.44 4.03 10.04
N ASP A 132 -0.83 3.27 9.14
CA ASP A 132 0.47 2.64 9.38
C ASP A 132 1.53 3.69 9.69
N ILE A 133 1.61 4.73 8.86
CA ILE A 133 2.55 5.83 9.04
C ILE A 133 2.26 6.62 10.34
N SER A 134 0.99 6.74 10.73
CA SER A 134 0.60 7.39 11.98
C SER A 134 1.10 6.63 13.21
N LEU A 135 1.03 5.29 13.16
CA LEU A 135 1.55 4.41 14.22
C LEU A 135 3.08 4.48 14.27
N LEU A 136 3.74 4.38 13.12
CA LEU A 136 5.20 4.42 13.01
C LEU A 136 5.80 5.75 13.50
N LEU A 137 5.15 6.87 13.20
CA LEU A 137 5.66 8.21 13.51
C LEU A 137 4.99 8.86 14.73
N SER A 138 4.17 8.12 15.47
CA SER A 138 3.40 8.61 16.63
C SER A 138 2.73 9.97 16.35
N SER A 139 2.03 10.07 15.22
CA SER A 139 1.47 11.32 14.70
C SER A 139 0.04 11.11 14.22
N HIS A 140 -0.82 12.12 14.37
CA HIS A 140 -2.21 12.00 13.94
C HIS A 140 -2.32 11.85 12.40
N HIS A 141 -3.25 11.01 11.94
CA HIS A 141 -3.42 10.68 10.52
C HIS A 141 -3.67 11.90 9.62
N THR A 142 -4.37 12.92 10.11
CA THR A 142 -4.57 14.17 9.35
C THR A 142 -3.26 14.91 9.11
N CYS A 143 -2.36 14.94 10.10
CA CYS A 143 -1.03 15.54 9.97
C CYS A 143 -0.22 14.78 8.92
N ILE A 144 -0.18 13.44 9.00
CA ILE A 144 0.52 12.60 8.01
C ILE A 144 -0.01 12.85 6.60
N SER A 145 -1.34 12.87 6.42
CA SER A 145 -1.94 13.13 5.12
C SER A 145 -1.58 14.52 4.58
N GLN A 146 -1.59 15.55 5.43
CA GLN A 146 -1.20 16.91 5.04
C GLN A 146 0.27 17.00 4.63
N GLN A 147 1.18 16.35 5.37
CA GLN A 147 2.60 16.33 5.04
C GLN A 147 2.85 15.58 3.73
N ARG A 148 2.19 14.43 3.52
CA ARG A 148 2.26 13.70 2.25
C ARG A 148 1.83 14.58 1.06
N ILE A 149 0.66 15.21 1.15
CA ILE A 149 0.14 16.09 0.09
C ILE A 149 1.08 17.27 -0.17
N ARG A 150 1.69 17.85 0.87
CA ARG A 150 2.69 18.92 0.71
C ARG A 150 3.92 18.43 -0.03
N HIS A 151 4.43 17.24 0.32
CA HIS A 151 5.57 16.64 -0.36
C HIS A 151 5.27 16.38 -1.85
N GLU A 152 4.13 15.76 -2.16
CA GLU A 152 3.67 15.49 -3.53
C GLU A 152 3.59 16.78 -4.36
N LYS A 153 3.02 17.85 -3.79
CA LYS A 153 2.93 19.16 -4.46
C LYS A 153 4.29 19.81 -4.69
N GLN A 154 5.18 19.78 -3.70
CA GLN A 154 6.49 20.42 -3.79
C GLN A 154 7.42 19.73 -4.79
N ASN A 155 7.31 18.41 -4.91
CA ASN A 155 8.18 17.61 -5.76
C ASN A 155 7.53 17.23 -7.11
N ASN A 156 6.26 17.61 -7.32
CA ASN A 156 5.45 17.21 -8.47
C ASN A 156 5.45 15.68 -8.68
N THR A 157 5.36 14.94 -7.58
CA THR A 157 5.34 13.47 -7.55
C THR A 157 4.06 12.95 -6.90
N ILE A 158 3.79 11.66 -7.09
CA ILE A 158 2.71 10.94 -6.41
C ILE A 158 3.36 9.86 -5.57
N LEU A 159 3.06 9.82 -4.27
CA LEU A 159 3.62 8.81 -3.39
C LEU A 159 2.76 7.54 -3.40
N PRO A 160 3.38 6.35 -3.36
CA PRO A 160 2.66 5.09 -3.42
C PRO A 160 1.90 4.85 -2.11
N HIS A 161 0.59 5.12 -2.11
CA HIS A 161 -0.31 4.78 -1.01
C HIS A 161 -1.52 3.98 -1.49
N THR A 162 -2.20 3.32 -0.54
CA THR A 162 -3.41 2.51 -0.78
C THR A 162 -4.47 3.26 -1.59
N GLY A 163 -4.77 4.51 -1.24
CA GLY A 163 -5.69 5.34 -2.03
C GLY A 163 -5.24 5.76 -3.45
N SER A 164 -3.97 5.57 -3.83
CA SER A 164 -3.45 5.85 -5.18
C SER A 164 -3.55 4.57 -5.99
N LEU A 165 -2.86 3.53 -5.54
CA LEU A 165 -2.73 2.28 -6.28
C LEU A 165 -4.02 1.44 -6.32
N GLN A 166 -4.88 1.57 -5.31
CA GLN A 166 -6.03 0.69 -5.13
C GLN A 166 -7.37 1.44 -5.16
N ASP A 167 -7.39 2.73 -5.55
CA ASP A 167 -8.61 3.58 -5.62
C ASP A 167 -9.39 3.63 -4.29
N MET A 168 -8.69 3.45 -3.16
CA MET A 168 -9.25 3.43 -1.81
C MET A 168 -9.31 4.81 -1.15
N GLY A 169 -8.98 5.87 -1.89
CA GLY A 169 -8.85 7.22 -1.35
C GLY A 169 -9.75 8.21 -2.07
N THR A 170 -10.34 9.13 -1.32
CA THR A 170 -10.89 10.38 -1.87
C THR A 170 -9.76 11.35 -2.28
N CYS A 171 -8.57 10.88 -2.66
CA CYS A 171 -7.44 11.71 -3.06
C CYS A 171 -7.75 12.36 -4.41
N LEU A 172 -8.50 13.44 -4.33
CA LEU A 172 -8.96 14.31 -5.41
C LEU A 172 -7.80 14.76 -6.31
N THR A 173 -6.59 14.87 -5.75
CA THR A 173 -5.35 15.22 -6.46
C THR A 173 -4.96 14.18 -7.51
N HIS A 174 -5.16 12.88 -7.27
CA HIS A 174 -4.70 11.84 -8.20
C HIS A 174 -5.62 11.73 -9.42
N LYS A 175 -6.94 11.84 -9.20
CA LYS A 175 -7.93 11.91 -10.29
C LYS A 175 -7.67 13.11 -11.18
N TYR A 176 -7.39 14.27 -10.58
CA TYR A 176 -7.00 15.48 -11.30
C TYR A 176 -5.70 15.26 -12.09
N GLN A 177 -4.65 14.71 -11.47
CA GLN A 177 -3.35 14.51 -12.13
C GLN A 177 -3.43 13.54 -13.31
N ILE A 178 -4.17 12.44 -13.18
CA ILE A 178 -4.38 11.47 -14.28
C ILE A 178 -5.08 12.15 -15.46
N VAL A 179 -6.18 12.84 -15.18
CA VAL A 179 -6.93 13.57 -16.22
C VAL A 179 -6.09 14.70 -16.82
N TYR A 180 -5.33 15.44 -16.01
CA TYR A 180 -4.46 16.51 -16.48
C TYR A 180 -3.37 15.98 -17.42
N LYS A 181 -2.68 14.90 -17.04
CA LYS A 181 -1.67 14.26 -17.90
C LYS A 181 -2.26 13.76 -19.23
N TYR A 182 -3.49 13.28 -19.20
CA TYR A 182 -4.17 12.83 -20.40
C TYR A 182 -4.63 14.00 -21.29
N VAL A 183 -5.32 14.98 -20.70
CA VAL A 183 -5.97 16.08 -21.42
C VAL A 183 -4.98 17.16 -21.86
N VAL A 184 -4.06 17.54 -20.97
CA VAL A 184 -3.12 18.66 -21.15
C VAL A 184 -1.80 18.17 -21.69
N GLU A 185 -1.18 17.18 -21.04
CA GLU A 185 0.13 16.65 -21.47
C GLU A 185 0.03 15.67 -22.65
N LYS A 186 -1.19 15.28 -23.05
CA LYS A 186 -1.47 14.33 -24.16
C LYS A 186 -0.71 13.01 -24.04
N LYS A 187 -0.49 12.55 -22.82
CA LYS A 187 0.23 11.29 -22.56
C LYS A 187 -0.65 10.08 -22.80
N ASP A 188 -0.02 9.01 -23.25
CA ASP A 188 -0.64 7.70 -23.38
C ASP A 188 -1.07 7.15 -21.99
N PRO A 189 -2.27 6.56 -21.85
CA PRO A 189 -2.76 5.99 -20.60
C PRO A 189 -1.78 5.01 -19.92
N MET A 190 -1.04 4.19 -20.67
CA MET A 190 -0.03 3.27 -20.12
C MET A 190 1.12 4.03 -19.48
N LYS A 191 1.58 5.10 -20.13
CA LYS A 191 2.61 5.98 -19.56
C LYS A 191 2.10 6.68 -18.30
N ILE A 192 0.85 7.11 -18.28
CA ILE A 192 0.22 7.71 -17.09
C ILE A 192 0.12 6.69 -15.97
N ALA A 193 -0.26 5.45 -16.25
CA ALA A 193 -0.32 4.37 -15.25
C ALA A 193 1.03 4.15 -14.57
N CYS A 194 2.11 4.09 -15.36
CA CYS A 194 3.48 4.01 -14.83
C CYS A 194 3.86 5.24 -13.99
N GLU A 195 3.69 6.45 -14.53
CA GLU A 195 4.08 7.71 -13.86
C GLU A 195 3.29 8.00 -12.57
N THR A 196 2.05 7.52 -12.50
CA THR A 196 1.17 7.75 -11.35
C THR A 196 1.11 6.57 -10.40
N CYS A 197 1.85 5.50 -10.68
CA CYS A 197 1.78 4.22 -9.98
C CYS A 197 0.31 3.76 -9.85
N HIS A 198 -0.38 3.59 -10.96
CA HIS A 198 -1.73 3.02 -11.02
C HIS A 198 -1.72 1.82 -11.95
N THR A 199 -2.71 0.93 -11.78
CA THR A 199 -2.99 -0.05 -12.82
C THR A 199 -3.60 0.64 -14.04
N GLN A 200 -3.36 0.11 -15.24
CA GLN A 200 -3.98 0.60 -16.47
C GLN A 200 -5.51 0.70 -16.32
N ARG A 201 -6.12 -0.35 -15.76
CA ARG A 201 -7.56 -0.41 -15.49
C ARG A 201 -8.05 0.74 -14.58
N ALA A 202 -7.27 1.12 -13.57
CA ALA A 202 -7.63 2.24 -12.70
C ALA A 202 -7.57 3.57 -13.46
N VAL A 203 -6.54 3.78 -14.27
CA VAL A 203 -6.43 4.95 -15.15
C VAL A 203 -7.63 5.04 -16.10
N ASP A 204 -7.96 3.94 -16.79
CA ASP A 204 -9.07 3.88 -17.73
C ASP A 204 -10.42 4.22 -17.07
N ASN A 205 -10.65 3.74 -15.84
CA ASN A 205 -11.85 4.09 -15.08
C ASN A 205 -11.96 5.60 -14.82
N TYR A 206 -10.88 6.26 -14.41
CA TYR A 206 -10.90 7.71 -14.19
C TYR A 206 -11.11 8.50 -15.47
N LEU A 207 -10.48 8.07 -16.58
CA LEU A 207 -10.68 8.71 -17.87
C LEU A 207 -12.13 8.53 -18.36
N LYS A 208 -12.71 7.35 -18.17
CA LYS A 208 -14.12 7.07 -18.49
C LYS A 208 -15.06 8.00 -17.71
N ASP A 209 -14.85 8.14 -16.40
CA ASP A 209 -15.67 9.02 -15.57
C ASP A 209 -15.52 10.50 -15.95
N PHE A 210 -14.30 10.93 -16.26
CA PHE A 210 -14.05 12.27 -16.79
C PHE A 210 -14.80 12.52 -18.10
N MET A 211 -14.76 11.57 -19.04
CA MET A 211 -15.46 11.71 -20.33
C MET A 211 -16.98 11.78 -20.15
N ARG A 212 -17.56 10.95 -19.26
CA ARG A 212 -19.00 10.99 -18.93
C ARG A 212 -19.40 12.37 -18.39
N VAL A 213 -18.60 12.94 -17.49
CA VAL A 213 -18.86 14.29 -16.95
C VAL A 213 -18.68 15.37 -18.03
N LYS A 214 -17.64 15.25 -18.86
CA LYS A 214 -17.40 16.18 -19.99
C LYS A 214 -18.59 16.24 -20.94
N THR A 215 -19.08 15.09 -21.41
CA THR A 215 -20.22 15.00 -22.32
C THR A 215 -21.45 15.69 -21.73
N LEU A 216 -21.84 15.31 -20.51
CA LEU A 216 -23.04 15.86 -19.88
C LEU A 216 -22.91 17.36 -19.56
N TYR A 217 -21.72 17.82 -19.19
CA TYR A 217 -21.46 19.24 -18.95
C TYR A 217 -21.56 20.06 -20.25
N PHE A 218 -21.06 19.54 -21.37
CA PHE A 218 -21.21 20.18 -22.68
C PHE A 218 -22.64 20.13 -23.23
N ASP A 219 -23.43 19.13 -22.84
CA ASP A 219 -24.88 19.08 -23.08
C ASP A 219 -25.68 20.04 -22.18
N GLY A 220 -25.00 20.91 -21.42
CA GLY A 220 -25.63 21.92 -20.56
C GLY A 220 -26.33 21.37 -19.31
N LYS A 221 -26.01 20.13 -18.90
CA LYS A 221 -26.60 19.53 -17.69
C LYS A 221 -25.96 20.10 -16.43
N ASP A 222 -26.79 20.30 -15.40
CA ASP A 222 -26.31 20.77 -14.10
C ASP A 222 -25.60 19.67 -13.29
N ILE A 223 -24.93 20.06 -12.21
CA ILE A 223 -24.15 19.16 -11.36
C ILE A 223 -25.03 18.08 -10.71
N ASN A 224 -26.29 18.39 -10.38
CA ASN A 224 -27.19 17.43 -9.74
C ASN A 224 -27.60 16.35 -10.73
N TYR A 225 -27.94 16.73 -11.96
CA TYR A 225 -28.24 15.79 -13.03
C TYR A 225 -27.04 14.89 -13.33
N ILE A 226 -25.84 15.49 -13.45
CA ILE A 226 -24.61 14.73 -13.67
C ILE A 226 -24.39 13.74 -12.52
N ASN A 227 -24.58 14.14 -11.27
CA ASN A 227 -24.47 13.26 -10.11
C ASN A 227 -25.43 12.07 -10.19
N VAL A 228 -26.71 12.31 -10.48
CA VAL A 228 -27.74 11.26 -10.57
C VAL A 228 -27.44 10.26 -11.69
N VAL A 229 -27.04 10.73 -12.87
CA VAL A 229 -26.77 9.84 -14.02
C VAL A 229 -25.43 9.13 -13.89
N THR A 230 -24.41 9.80 -13.36
CA THR A 230 -23.05 9.24 -13.31
C THR A 230 -22.77 8.45 -12.03
N GLN A 231 -23.52 8.71 -10.96
CA GLN A 231 -23.26 8.26 -9.59
C GLN A 231 -21.91 8.78 -9.03
N ILE A 232 -21.37 9.86 -9.60
CA ILE A 232 -20.13 10.50 -9.18
C ILE A 232 -20.47 11.61 -8.17
N ALA A 233 -19.76 11.68 -7.05
CA ALA A 233 -20.00 12.69 -6.01
C ALA A 233 -19.85 14.14 -6.53
N HIS A 234 -20.70 15.06 -6.07
CA HIS A 234 -20.74 16.47 -6.51
C HIS A 234 -19.38 17.17 -6.50
N HIS A 235 -18.57 16.95 -5.47
CA HIS A 235 -17.29 17.59 -5.32
C HIS A 235 -16.26 17.11 -6.38
N VAL A 236 -16.36 15.86 -6.84
CA VAL A 236 -15.53 15.33 -7.95
C VAL A 236 -15.97 15.92 -9.28
N ILE A 237 -17.29 16.02 -9.51
CA ILE A 237 -17.85 16.64 -10.72
C ILE A 237 -17.36 18.09 -10.86
N LYS A 238 -17.40 18.87 -9.78
CA LYS A 238 -16.90 20.26 -9.77
C LYS A 238 -15.43 20.36 -10.21
N GLN A 239 -14.61 19.37 -9.85
CA GLN A 239 -13.20 19.36 -10.23
C GLN A 239 -13.00 19.01 -11.70
N TYR A 240 -13.72 18.02 -12.22
CA TYR A 240 -13.69 17.72 -13.66
C TYR A 240 -14.16 18.92 -14.48
N ILE A 241 -15.23 19.61 -14.06
CA ILE A 241 -15.69 20.86 -14.68
C ILE A 241 -14.59 21.93 -14.64
N ASN A 242 -13.85 22.05 -13.53
CA ASN A 242 -12.73 23.00 -13.45
C ASN A 242 -11.63 22.68 -14.47
N ILE A 243 -11.24 21.41 -14.59
CA ILE A 243 -10.27 20.97 -15.63
C ILE A 243 -10.79 21.29 -17.03
N ILE A 244 -12.07 21.00 -17.30
CA ILE A 244 -12.71 21.26 -18.59
C ILE A 244 -12.63 22.75 -18.91
N ASN A 245 -13.08 23.61 -18.00
CA ASN A 245 -13.11 25.06 -18.19
C ASN A 245 -11.71 25.66 -18.35
N GLN A 246 -10.70 25.11 -17.67
CA GLN A 246 -9.32 25.62 -17.71
C GLN A 246 -8.57 25.16 -18.97
N TYR A 247 -8.76 23.92 -19.42
CA TYR A 247 -7.85 23.29 -20.38
C TYR A 247 -8.51 22.68 -21.61
N VAL A 248 -9.82 22.41 -21.59
CA VAL A 248 -10.54 21.84 -22.73
C VAL A 248 -11.21 22.95 -23.52
N LYS A 249 -10.43 23.61 -24.39
CA LYS A 249 -10.97 24.54 -25.39
C LYS A 249 -11.45 23.77 -26.62
N GLU A 250 -12.68 23.25 -26.59
CA GLU A 250 -13.35 22.82 -27.82
C GLU A 250 -14.16 23.98 -28.42
N ARG A 251 -14.01 24.19 -29.73
CA ARG A 251 -14.77 25.18 -30.50
C ARG A 251 -16.25 24.91 -30.27
N LYS A 252 -16.99 25.90 -29.77
CA LYS A 252 -18.45 25.89 -29.87
C LYS A 252 -18.77 25.67 -31.35
N ILE A 253 -19.32 24.51 -31.68
CA ILE A 253 -20.00 24.32 -32.97
C ILE A 253 -21.32 25.06 -32.77
N SER A 254 -21.27 26.35 -33.10
CA SER A 254 -22.43 27.20 -33.36
C SER A 254 -23.20 26.68 -34.55
#